data_AF-A0AB34YW09-F1
#
_entry.id   AF-A0AB34YW09-F1
#
_cell.length_a   1.000
_cell.length_b   1.000
_cell.length_c   1.000
_cell.angle_alpha   90.00
_cell.angle_beta   90.00
_cell.angle_gamma   90.00
#
_symmetry.space_group_name_H-M   'P 1'
#
loop_
_entity.id
_entity.type
_entity.pdbx_description
1 polymer ?
#
loop_
_entity_poly.entity_id
_entity_poly.type
_entity_poly.pdbx_seq_one_letter_code
_entity_poly.pdbx_strand_id
1 'polypeptide(L)' 'MKGVLAEPFSPRDVRRVAPGWPYSRYFSFLAENCTDNQPESDALFVRVGRGQYHLNDKATMSDVPEYGQLMDMSH' A
#
# COMPACT_ATOMS: atom_id res chain seq x y z
N MET A 1 -12.57 -1.83 -19.06
CA MET A 1 -11.70 -2.86 -18.44
C MET A 1 -11.87 -2.77 -16.94
N LYS A 2 -12.19 -3.88 -16.27
CA LYS A 2 -12.30 -3.95 -14.80
C LYS A 2 -10.94 -3.63 -14.18
N GLY A 3 -10.98 -2.86 -13.10
CA GLY A 3 -9.84 -2.22 -12.44
C GLY A 3 -8.85 -3.19 -11.80
N VAL A 4 -7.99 -3.80 -12.61
CA VAL A 4 -6.83 -4.55 -12.13
C VAL A 4 -5.59 -3.68 -12.29
N LEU A 5 -4.94 -3.41 -11.16
CA LEU A 5 -3.66 -2.73 -11.08
C LEU A 5 -2.57 -3.81 -11.04
N ALA A 6 -1.78 -3.91 -12.10
CA ALA A 6 -0.68 -4.87 -12.18
C ALA A 6 0.56 -4.28 -11.51
N GLU A 7 1.32 -5.12 -10.81
CA GLU A 7 2.56 -4.73 -10.14
C GLU A 7 3.80 -5.05 -11.01
N PRO A 8 4.81 -4.16 -11.07
CA PRO A 8 4.79 -2.80 -10.53
C PRO A 8 3.87 -1.85 -11.29
N PHE A 9 3.28 -0.91 -10.55
CA PHE A 9 2.41 0.11 -11.10
C PHE A 9 3.01 1.51 -11.01
N SER A 10 2.58 2.36 -11.94
CA SER A 10 2.88 3.78 -11.97
C SER A 10 1.69 4.64 -11.50
N PRO A 11 1.92 5.92 -11.17
CA PRO A 11 0.84 6.89 -10.93
C PRO A 11 -0.22 6.93 -12.04
N ARG A 12 0.19 6.69 -13.29
CA ARG A 12 -0.70 6.64 -14.45
C ARG A 12 -1.62 5.43 -14.41
N ASP A 13 -1.12 4.28 -13.97
CA ASP A 13 -1.91 3.05 -13.85
C ASP A 13 -2.94 3.16 -12.74
N VAL A 14 -2.55 3.74 -11.59
CA VAL A 14 -3.47 4.05 -10.49
C VAL A 14 -4.57 4.99 -10.98
N ARG A 15 -4.24 6.08 -11.66
CA ARG A 15 -5.24 7.01 -12.22
C ARG A 15 -6.19 6.34 -13.21
N ARG A 16 -5.70 5.41 -14.03
CA ARG A 16 -6.52 4.67 -15.00
C ARG A 16 -7.56 3.80 -14.31
N VAL A 17 -7.20 3.20 -13.18
CA VAL A 17 -8.07 2.30 -12.40
C VAL A 17 -8.98 3.06 -11.43
N ALA A 18 -8.45 4.09 -10.78
CA ALA A 18 -9.11 4.93 -9.78
C ALA A 18 -8.94 6.43 -10.12
N PRO A 19 -9.69 6.96 -11.09
CA PRO A 19 -9.68 8.38 -11.42
C PRO A 19 -10.38 9.19 -10.33
N GLY A 20 -9.98 10.45 -10.14
CA GLY A 20 -10.66 11.36 -9.22
C GLY A 20 -9.77 12.45 -8.61
N TRP A 21 -8.45 12.31 -8.70
CA TRP A 21 -7.51 13.31 -8.21
C TRP A 21 -6.82 14.10 -9.33
N PRO A 22 -6.28 15.29 -9.03
CA PRO A 22 -5.30 15.94 -9.89
C PRO A 22 -4.10 15.00 -10.16
N TYR A 23 -3.53 15.06 -11.37
CA TYR A 23 -2.50 14.08 -11.76
C TYR A 23 -1.26 14.10 -10.85
N SER A 24 -0.84 15.28 -10.41
CA SER A 24 0.28 15.44 -9.46
C SER A 24 0.06 14.69 -8.14
N ARG A 25 -1.19 14.59 -7.68
CA ARG A 25 -1.50 13.95 -6.40
C ARG A 25 -1.21 12.46 -6.41
N TYR A 26 -1.32 11.78 -7.56
CA TYR A 26 -0.94 10.37 -7.66
C TYR A 26 0.56 10.16 -7.43
N PHE A 27 1.41 11.08 -7.89
CA PHE A 27 2.86 11.01 -7.65
C PHE A 27 3.18 11.27 -6.18
N SER A 28 2.64 12.36 -5.62
CA SER A 28 2.83 12.73 -4.22
C SER A 28 2.37 11.60 -3.30
N PHE A 29 1.15 11.09 -3.50
CA PHE A 29 0.59 10.05 -2.64
C PHE A 29 1.44 8.77 -2.62
N LEU A 30 1.86 8.27 -3.79
CA LEU A 30 2.71 7.08 -3.87
C LEU A 30 4.09 7.32 -3.26
N ALA A 31 4.68 8.50 -3.45
CA ALA A 31 5.97 8.84 -2.86
C ALA A 31 5.88 9.00 -1.34
N GLU A 32 4.90 9.73 -0.84
CA GLU A 32 4.71 10.03 0.58
C GLU A 32 4.39 8.79 1.42
N ASN A 33 3.80 7.75 0.83
CA ASN A 33 3.38 6.53 1.53
C ASN A 33 4.24 5.31 1.14
N CYS A 34 5.48 5.51 0.69
CA CYS A 34 6.39 4.40 0.41
C CYS A 34 7.50 4.25 1.45
N THR A 35 8.13 3.07 1.47
CA THR A 35 9.21 2.69 2.41
C THR A 35 10.43 3.61 2.40
N ASP A 36 10.61 4.43 1.36
CA ASP A 36 11.67 5.44 1.32
C ASP A 36 11.39 6.63 2.25
N ASN A 37 10.10 6.92 2.52
CA ASN A 37 9.66 8.11 3.25
C ASN A 37 8.89 7.78 4.54
N GLN A 38 8.56 6.51 4.79
CA GLN A 38 7.90 6.05 6.00
C GLN A 38 8.53 4.74 6.51
N PRO A 39 8.41 4.43 7.81
CA PRO A 39 8.78 3.11 8.35
C PRO A 39 8.09 1.97 7.59
N GLU A 40 8.74 0.81 7.52
CA GLU A 40 8.20 -0.36 6.79
C GLU A 40 6.85 -0.85 7.32
N SER A 41 6.56 -0.64 8.61
CA SER A 41 5.25 -0.95 9.20
C SER A 41 4.13 -0.03 8.73
N ASP A 42 4.45 1.21 8.36
CA ASP A 42 3.47 2.27 8.10
C ASP A 42 3.36 2.58 6.60
N ALA A 43 4.41 2.26 5.83
CA ALA A 43 4.46 2.47 4.40
C ALA A 43 3.50 1.52 3.66
N LEU A 44 2.60 2.08 2.85
CA LEU A 44 1.67 1.29 2.03
C LEU A 44 2.33 0.70 0.79
N PHE A 45 3.43 1.29 0.32
CA PHE A 45 4.06 0.95 -0.95
C PHE A 45 5.56 0.69 -0.82
N VAL A 46 6.09 -0.16 -1.69
CA VAL A 46 7.54 -0.33 -1.87
C VAL A 46 7.94 0.30 -3.20
N ARG A 47 8.89 1.24 -3.19
CA ARG A 47 9.42 1.82 -4.43
C ARG A 47 10.48 0.90 -5.01
N VAL A 48 10.19 0.31 -6.17
CA VAL A 48 11.11 -0.60 -6.87
C VAL A 48 11.88 0.08 -8.01
N GLY A 49 11.49 1.31 -8.36
CA GLY A 49 12.16 2.12 -9.38
C GLY A 49 11.58 3.52 -9.47
N ARG A 50 12.12 4.36 -10.36
CA ARG A 50 11.66 5.74 -10.52
C ARG A 50 10.18 5.76 -10.97
N GLY A 51 9.29 6.08 -10.03
CA GLY A 51 7.84 6.15 -10.26
C GLY A 51 7.16 4.80 -10.43
N GLN A 52 7.77 3.72 -9.92
CA GLN A 52 7.28 2.34 -9.99
C GLN A 52 7.17 1.77 -8.57
N TYR A 53 6.00 1.19 -8.25
CA TYR A 53 5.65 0.78 -6.90
C TYR A 53 4.99 -0.61 -6.86
N HIS A 54 5.21 -1.34 -5.77
CA HIS A 54 4.43 -2.50 -5.33
C HIS A 54 3.62 -2.12 -4.08
N LEU A 55 2.59 -2.89 -3.76
CA LEU A 55 2.00 -2.91 -2.42
C LEU A 55 3.01 -3.45 -1.41
N ASN A 56 2.94 -2.92 -0.20
CA ASN A 56 3.71 -3.44 0.92
C ASN A 56 2.90 -4.49 1.68
N ASP A 57 3.23 -5.77 1.49
CA ASP A 57 2.58 -6.87 2.20
C ASP A 57 2.74 -6.77 3.73
N LYS A 58 3.79 -6.10 4.22
CA LYS A 58 4.07 -5.93 5.65
C LYS A 58 3.14 -4.94 6.34
N ALA A 59 2.64 -3.94 5.61
CA ALA A 59 1.69 -2.97 6.15
C ALA A 59 0.38 -3.65 6.61
N THR A 60 -0.02 -4.74 5.93
CA THR A 60 -1.26 -5.46 6.25
C THR A 60 -1.19 -6.29 7.54
N MET A 61 0.01 -6.52 8.09
CA MET A 61 0.20 -7.28 9.33
C MET A 61 0.13 -6.40 10.58
N SER A 62 0.15 -5.07 10.44
CA SER A 62 0.17 -4.12 11.57
C SER A 62 -1.23 -3.75 12.09
N ASP A 63 -2.30 -4.07 11.36
CA ASP A 63 -3.68 -3.69 11.69
C ASP A 63 -4.58 -4.83 12.21
N VAL A 64 -4.06 -6.03 12.42
CA VAL A 64 -4.82 -7.10 13.11
C VAL A 64 -4.45 -7.08 14.59
N PRO A 65 -5.28 -6.49 15.48
CA PRO A 65 -5.09 -6.72 16.90
C PRO A 65 -5.23 -8.22 17.17
N GLU A 66 -4.22 -8.79 17.81
CA GLU A 66 -4.05 -10.20 18.19
C GLU A 66 -5.13 -10.65 19.22
N TYR A 67 -6.41 -10.58 18.87
CA TYR A 67 -7.51 -11.16 19.65
C TYR A 67 -7.71 -12.63 19.25
N GLY A 68 -6.66 -13.45 19.38
CA GLY A 68 -6.71 -14.88 19.09
C GLY A 68 -6.27 -15.78 20.24
N GLN A 69 -5.64 -15.23 21.28
CA GLN A 69 -4.88 -16.02 22.27
C GLN A 69 -5.47 -16.00 23.69
N LEU A 70 -6.74 -15.64 23.86
CA LEU A 70 -7.42 -15.58 25.17
C LEU A 70 -8.48 -16.66 25.40
N MET A 71 -8.56 -17.71 24.57
CA MET A 71 -9.55 -18.80 24.75
C MET A 71 -8.98 -20.13 25.28
N ASP A 72 -7.72 -20.17 25.72
CA ASP A 72 -7.17 -21.35 26.41
C ASP A 72 -6.94 -21.09 27.90
N MET A 73 -8.00 -20.74 28.63
CA MET A 73 -8.03 -20.82 30.09
C MET A 73 -9.44 -21.12 30.60
N SER A 74 -9.85 -22.37 30.49
CA SER A 74 -10.67 -23.00 31.54
C SER A 74 -10.64 -24.52 31.41
N HIS A 75 -9.96 -25.12 32.38
CA HIS A 75 -10.11 -26.50 32.81
C HIS A 75 -11.43 -26.71 33.54
#